data_AF-A0A7R6PBX7-F1
#
_entry.id   AF-A0A7R6PBX7-F1
#
_cell.length_a   1.000
_cell.length_b   1.000
_cell.length_c   1.000
_cell.angle_alpha   90.00
_cell.angle_beta   90.00
_cell.angle_gamma   90.00
#
_symmetry.space_group_name_H-M   'P 1'
#
loop_
_entity.id
_entity.type
_entity.pdbx_description
1 polymer ?
#
loop_
_entity_poly.entity_id
_entity_poly.type
_entity_poly.pdbx_seq_one_letter_code
_entity_poly.pdbx_strand_id
1 'polypeptide(L)'
;MTDEINYKNNPLHGLGLKELLTQIVEHYGFDILYAYLNINCFKTNPSIESSVKFLKKTEWAREKVEQFYLYKFKNLPRVSSEQFALSPRDRIMPEGQTPRDPVELSLEDAEVEREQKAKKAAEFSKSNRNNSGKSYGAKRGGYSSRQEDARDKQDRWKSERKTSASQSSSSDNDDDPWAKWRK
;
A
#
# COMPACT_ATOMS: atom_id res chain seq x y z
N MET A 1 -14.61 -12.69 28.99
CA MET A 1 -15.73 -12.24 28.14
C MET A 1 -15.18 -12.13 26.73
N THR A 2 -15.82 -12.73 25.74
CA THR A 2 -15.49 -12.45 24.34
C THR A 2 -16.08 -11.10 24.01
N ASP A 3 -15.24 -10.10 23.78
CA ASP A 3 -15.68 -8.81 23.27
C ASP A 3 -16.25 -9.06 21.87
N GLU A 4 -17.59 -9.16 21.75
CA GLU A 4 -18.26 -9.33 20.46
C GLU A 4 -18.01 -8.08 19.62
N ILE A 5 -17.13 -8.22 18.62
CA ILE A 5 -16.84 -7.15 17.68
C ILE A 5 -18.10 -6.92 16.83
N ASN A 6 -18.78 -5.81 17.06
CA ASN A 6 -20.01 -5.48 16.36
C ASN A 6 -19.73 -4.89 14.97
N TYR A 7 -19.70 -5.76 13.95
CA TYR A 7 -19.54 -5.36 12.55
C TYR A 7 -20.84 -4.85 11.89
N LYS A 8 -21.98 -4.84 12.60
CA LYS A 8 -23.31 -4.55 12.01
C LYS A 8 -23.44 -3.12 11.47
N ASN A 9 -22.60 -2.20 11.94
CA ASN A 9 -22.66 -0.79 11.53
C ASN A 9 -21.99 -0.52 10.17
N ASN A 10 -21.29 -1.49 9.57
CA ASN A 10 -20.66 -1.29 8.28
C ASN A 10 -21.70 -1.44 7.16
N PRO A 11 -21.95 -0.40 6.32
CA PRO A 11 -22.94 -0.47 5.25
C PRO A 11 -22.55 -1.49 4.15
N LEU A 12 -21.32 -1.99 4.12
CA LEU A 12 -20.90 -3.07 3.22
C LEU A 12 -21.36 -4.46 3.68
N HIS A 13 -21.75 -4.60 4.95
CA HIS A 13 -22.18 -5.88 5.50
C HIS A 13 -23.56 -6.24 4.96
N GLY A 14 -23.64 -7.31 4.16
CA GLY A 14 -24.87 -7.73 3.46
C GLY A 14 -25.08 -7.12 2.07
N LEU A 15 -24.27 -6.14 1.64
CA LEU A 15 -24.30 -5.65 0.26
C LEU A 15 -23.49 -6.54 -0.68
N GLY A 16 -24.13 -6.97 -1.76
CA GLY A 16 -23.48 -7.72 -2.83
C GLY A 16 -22.63 -6.81 -3.74
N LEU A 17 -21.53 -7.34 -4.27
CA LEU A 17 -20.63 -6.60 -5.15
C LEU A 17 -21.31 -6.05 -6.43
N LYS A 18 -22.30 -6.80 -6.95
CA LYS A 18 -23.10 -6.36 -8.11
C LYS A 18 -23.92 -5.12 -7.75
N GLU A 19 -24.65 -5.18 -6.64
CA GLU A 19 -25.52 -4.11 -6.15
C GLU A 19 -24.72 -2.84 -5.85
N LEU A 20 -23.62 -3.00 -5.11
CA LEU A 20 -22.69 -1.91 -4.81
C LEU A 20 -22.19 -1.23 -6.08
N LEU A 21 -21.77 -2.00 -7.09
CA LEU A 21 -21.27 -1.43 -8.33
C LEU A 21 -22.39 -0.74 -9.14
N THR A 22 -23.59 -1.32 -9.19
CA THR A 22 -24.75 -0.70 -9.86
C THR A 22 -25.03 0.68 -9.29
N GLN A 23 -25.11 0.82 -7.96
CA GLN A 23 -25.37 2.11 -7.31
C GLN A 23 -24.30 3.14 -7.66
N ILE A 24 -23.02 2.77 -7.60
CA ILE A 24 -21.93 3.69 -7.91
C ILE A 24 -21.97 4.15 -9.37
N VAL A 25 -22.21 3.20 -10.29
CA VAL A 25 -22.25 3.49 -11.73
C VAL A 25 -23.48 4.32 -12.10
N GLU A 26 -24.61 4.09 -11.46
CA GLU A 26 -25.84 4.87 -11.67
C GLU A 26 -25.66 6.33 -11.27
N HIS A 27 -24.91 6.59 -10.20
CA HIS A 27 -24.66 7.96 -9.73
C HIS A 27 -23.50 8.67 -10.45
N TYR A 28 -22.39 7.99 -10.75
CA TYR A 28 -21.16 8.63 -11.28
C TYR A 28 -20.80 8.24 -12.72
N GLY A 29 -21.29 7.10 -13.22
CA GLY A 29 -20.88 6.55 -14.50
C GLY A 29 -19.46 5.97 -14.51
N PHE A 30 -19.13 5.26 -15.60
CA PHE A 30 -17.85 4.55 -15.72
C PHE A 30 -16.63 5.46 -15.91
N ASP A 31 -16.81 6.61 -16.57
CA ASP A 31 -15.71 7.52 -16.91
C ASP A 31 -15.11 8.16 -15.65
N ILE A 32 -15.97 8.64 -14.75
CA ILE A 32 -15.56 9.18 -13.44
C ILE A 32 -14.87 8.09 -12.63
N LEU A 33 -15.43 6.88 -12.59
CA LEU A 33 -14.83 5.76 -11.87
C LEU A 33 -13.43 5.45 -12.38
N TYR A 34 -13.22 5.46 -13.69
CA TYR A 34 -11.90 5.27 -14.28
C TYR A 34 -10.94 6.40 -13.91
N ALA A 35 -11.38 7.66 -13.97
CA ALA A 35 -10.53 8.81 -13.66
C ALA A 35 -10.02 8.78 -12.21
N TYR A 36 -10.90 8.46 -11.24
CA TYR A 36 -10.54 8.42 -9.83
C TYR A 36 -9.82 7.12 -9.42
N LEU A 37 -10.32 5.97 -9.86
CA LEU A 37 -9.79 4.67 -9.41
C LEU A 37 -8.62 4.18 -10.27
N ASN A 38 -8.52 4.64 -11.51
CA ASN A 38 -7.53 4.18 -12.50
C ASN A 38 -7.53 2.65 -12.67
N ILE A 39 -8.72 2.04 -12.75
CA ILE A 39 -8.91 0.60 -12.96
C ILE A 39 -9.35 0.36 -14.40
N ASN A 40 -8.53 -0.34 -15.17
CA ASN A 40 -8.74 -0.52 -16.62
C ASN A 40 -10.06 -1.22 -17.00
N CYS A 41 -10.67 -2.00 -16.10
CA CYS A 41 -11.95 -2.66 -16.38
C CYS A 41 -13.07 -1.67 -16.73
N PHE A 42 -13.02 -0.44 -16.18
CA PHE A 42 -14.00 0.60 -16.46
C PHE A 42 -13.76 1.34 -17.79
N LYS A 43 -12.58 1.20 -18.39
CA LYS A 43 -12.24 1.84 -19.68
C LYS A 43 -12.42 0.90 -20.87
N THR A 44 -11.91 -0.33 -20.78
CA THR A 44 -11.80 -1.21 -21.95
C THR A 44 -13.11 -1.89 -22.34
N ASN A 45 -13.96 -2.25 -21.36
CA ASN A 45 -15.27 -2.88 -21.59
C ASN A 45 -16.23 -2.51 -20.44
N PRO A 46 -16.72 -1.26 -20.39
CA PRO A 46 -17.58 -0.78 -19.31
C PRO A 46 -18.91 -1.53 -19.30
N SER A 47 -19.00 -2.54 -18.44
CA SER A 47 -20.24 -3.27 -18.16
C SER A 47 -20.22 -3.74 -16.71
N ILE A 48 -21.41 -3.79 -16.09
CA ILE A 48 -21.56 -4.24 -14.70
C ILE A 48 -21.09 -5.70 -14.58
N GLU A 49 -21.45 -6.56 -15.53
CA GLU A 49 -21.13 -7.98 -15.45
C GLU A 49 -19.63 -8.27 -15.64
N SER A 50 -18.99 -7.59 -16.61
CA SER A 50 -17.54 -7.72 -16.85
C SER A 50 -16.75 -7.22 -15.64
N SER A 51 -17.16 -6.08 -15.09
CA SER A 51 -16.55 -5.47 -13.91
C SER A 51 -16.70 -6.36 -12.68
N VAL A 52 -17.88 -6.92 -12.42
CA VAL A 52 -18.09 -7.84 -11.29
C VAL A 52 -17.22 -9.10 -11.44
N LYS A 53 -17.13 -9.68 -12.65
CA LYS A 53 -16.23 -10.82 -12.91
C LYS A 53 -14.76 -10.47 -12.65
N PHE A 54 -14.33 -9.27 -13.01
CA PHE A 54 -12.98 -8.77 -12.75
C PHE A 54 -12.73 -8.56 -11.25
N LEU A 55 -13.60 -7.81 -10.56
CA LEU A 55 -13.48 -7.51 -9.12
C LEU A 55 -13.58 -8.77 -8.25
N LYS A 56 -14.22 -9.85 -8.74
CA LYS A 56 -14.18 -11.16 -8.09
C LYS A 56 -12.79 -11.82 -8.11
N LYS A 57 -12.00 -11.59 -9.17
CA LYS A 57 -10.64 -12.15 -9.32
C LYS A 57 -9.56 -11.27 -8.73
N THR A 58 -9.81 -9.96 -8.66
CA THR A 58 -8.81 -8.96 -8.28
C THR A 58 -9.23 -8.28 -6.98
N GLU A 59 -8.76 -8.83 -5.85
CA GLU A 59 -9.15 -8.40 -4.51
C GLU A 59 -8.79 -6.94 -4.19
N TRP A 60 -7.55 -6.53 -4.44
CA TRP A 60 -7.13 -5.13 -4.22
C TRP A 60 -8.01 -4.12 -4.98
N ALA A 61 -8.51 -4.49 -6.17
CA ALA A 61 -9.39 -3.64 -6.96
C ALA A 61 -10.79 -3.57 -6.35
N ARG A 62 -11.29 -4.70 -5.82
CA ARG A 62 -12.55 -4.76 -5.06
C ARG A 62 -12.47 -3.86 -3.83
N GLU A 63 -11.42 -4.00 -3.02
CA GLU A 63 -11.23 -3.17 -1.84
C GLU A 63 -11.18 -1.69 -2.20
N LYS A 64 -10.53 -1.33 -3.31
CA LYS A 64 -10.48 0.07 -3.78
C LYS A 64 -11.86 0.62 -4.13
N VAL A 65 -12.72 -0.19 -4.78
CA VAL A 65 -14.11 0.17 -5.09
C VAL A 65 -14.96 0.25 -3.82
N GLU A 66 -14.78 -0.66 -2.86
CA GLU A 66 -15.48 -0.62 -1.58
C GLU A 66 -15.08 0.60 -0.74
N GLN A 67 -13.80 0.98 -0.72
CA GLN A 67 -13.34 2.21 -0.08
C GLN A 67 -13.98 3.45 -0.72
N PHE A 68 -14.05 3.46 -2.04
CA PHE A 68 -14.73 4.53 -2.77
C PHE A 68 -16.21 4.61 -2.40
N TYR A 69 -16.90 3.47 -2.29
CA TYR A 69 -18.29 3.42 -1.83
C TYR A 69 -18.47 4.05 -0.45
N LEU A 70 -17.62 3.69 0.52
CA LEU A 70 -17.73 4.20 1.89
C LEU A 70 -17.51 5.71 1.98
N TYR A 71 -16.46 6.23 1.35
CA TYR A 71 -16.03 7.62 1.57
C TYR A 71 -16.50 8.62 0.52
N LYS A 72 -16.76 8.18 -0.72
CA LYS A 72 -17.25 9.07 -1.78
C LYS A 72 -18.75 8.94 -1.95
N PHE A 73 -19.28 7.73 -1.91
CA PHE A 73 -20.73 7.52 -2.10
C PHE A 73 -21.53 7.67 -0.80
N LYS A 74 -21.12 7.03 0.29
CA LYS A 74 -21.77 7.18 1.61
C LYS A 74 -21.21 8.33 2.45
N ASN A 75 -20.13 8.95 1.98
CA ASN A 75 -19.50 10.14 2.56
C ASN A 75 -19.30 10.02 4.09
N LEU A 76 -18.83 8.84 4.51
CA LEU A 76 -18.55 8.55 5.92
C LEU A 76 -17.30 9.32 6.38
N PRO A 77 -17.23 9.67 7.68
CA PRO A 77 -16.04 10.28 8.23
C PRO A 77 -14.85 9.32 8.17
N ARG A 78 -13.64 9.88 8.13
CA ARG A 78 -12.42 9.07 8.08
C ARG A 78 -12.25 8.30 9.39
N VAL A 79 -11.96 7.02 9.26
CA VAL A 79 -11.65 6.12 10.37
C VAL A 79 -10.22 6.35 10.90
N SER A 80 -9.92 5.80 12.08
CA SER A 80 -8.57 5.82 12.63
C SER A 80 -7.57 5.10 11.71
N SER A 81 -6.29 5.44 11.83
CA SER A 81 -5.23 4.84 11.01
C SER A 81 -5.16 3.31 11.15
N GLU A 82 -5.38 2.78 12.35
CA GLU A 82 -5.37 1.34 12.64
C GLU A 82 -6.52 0.62 11.91
N GLN A 83 -7.72 1.19 11.97
CA GLN A 83 -8.89 0.64 11.26
C GLN A 83 -8.76 0.80 9.75
N PHE A 84 -8.07 1.85 9.28
CA PHE A 84 -7.86 2.05 7.84
C PHE A 84 -6.93 1.01 7.23
N ALA A 85 -5.98 0.48 8.02
CA ALA A 85 -5.09 -0.60 7.58
C ALA A 85 -5.82 -1.93 7.34
N LEU A 86 -6.99 -2.12 7.95
CA LEU A 86 -7.85 -3.27 7.72
C LEU A 86 -8.64 -3.14 6.41
N SER A 87 -9.00 -4.29 5.84
CA SER A 87 -9.85 -4.37 4.65
C SER A 87 -11.20 -3.69 4.91
N PRO A 88 -11.81 -3.04 3.91
CA PRO A 88 -13.00 -2.19 4.10
C PRO A 88 -14.19 -2.87 4.77
N ARG A 89 -14.35 -4.19 4.55
CA ARG A 89 -15.42 -4.99 5.14
C ARG A 89 -15.18 -5.32 6.61
N ASP A 90 -13.92 -5.38 7.05
CA ASP A 90 -13.52 -5.76 8.41
C ASP A 90 -13.38 -4.55 9.35
N ARG A 91 -13.63 -3.34 8.86
CA ARG A 91 -13.53 -2.11 9.65
C ARG A 91 -14.70 -1.98 10.60
N ILE A 92 -14.40 -1.63 11.84
CA ILE A 92 -15.41 -1.34 12.87
C ILE A 92 -15.79 0.15 12.76
N MET A 93 -17.05 0.44 12.46
CA MET A 93 -17.57 1.82 12.45
C MET A 93 -18.16 2.16 13.83
N PRO A 94 -17.83 3.33 14.40
CA PRO A 94 -18.39 3.74 15.69
C PRO A 94 -19.91 3.98 15.57
N GLU A 95 -20.63 3.66 16.64
CA GLU A 95 -22.09 3.74 16.71
C GLU A 95 -22.58 5.19 16.54
N GLY A 96 -23.60 5.41 15.70
CA GLY A 96 -24.27 6.71 15.52
C GLY A 96 -23.88 7.49 14.25
N GLN A 97 -23.00 6.97 13.40
CA GLN A 97 -22.68 7.60 12.12
C GLN A 97 -23.71 7.23 11.05
N THR A 98 -24.28 8.23 10.39
CA THR A 98 -25.23 8.05 9.29
C THR A 98 -24.56 8.37 7.96
N PRO A 99 -24.86 7.63 6.88
CA PRO A 99 -24.43 8.01 5.54
C PRO A 99 -24.94 9.39 5.16
N ARG A 100 -24.09 10.18 4.50
CA ARG A 100 -24.45 11.48 3.94
C ARG A 100 -24.62 11.36 2.42
N ASP A 101 -25.09 12.43 1.81
CA ASP A 101 -25.24 12.51 0.35
C ASP A 101 -23.91 12.25 -0.37
N PRO A 102 -23.96 11.60 -1.55
CA PRO A 102 -22.78 11.32 -2.36
C PRO A 102 -21.99 12.60 -2.68
N VAL A 103 -20.67 12.50 -2.64
CA VAL A 103 -19.76 13.59 -2.99
C VAL A 103 -19.83 13.84 -4.49
N GLU A 104 -20.12 15.07 -4.92
CA GLU A 104 -20.03 15.43 -6.33
C GLU A 104 -18.57 15.29 -6.80
N LEU A 105 -18.35 14.50 -7.84
CA LEU A 105 -17.03 14.24 -8.41
C LEU A 105 -17.01 14.79 -9.84
N SER A 106 -16.05 15.67 -10.14
CA SER A 106 -15.85 16.20 -11.48
C SER A 106 -14.64 15.54 -12.16
N LEU A 107 -14.69 15.43 -13.49
CA LEU A 107 -13.55 14.92 -14.26
C LEU A 107 -12.35 15.86 -14.19
N GLU A 108 -12.60 17.17 -14.12
CA GLU A 108 -11.57 18.20 -13.99
C GLU A 108 -10.80 18.06 -12.67
N ASP A 109 -11.50 17.82 -11.56
CA ASP A 109 -10.86 17.59 -10.25
C ASP A 109 -9.97 16.34 -10.27
N ALA A 110 -10.39 15.29 -10.97
CA ALA A 110 -9.60 14.07 -11.10
C ALA A 110 -8.28 14.31 -11.86
N GLU A 111 -8.30 15.14 -12.91
CA GLU A 111 -7.10 15.53 -13.65
C GLU A 111 -6.16 16.38 -12.80
N VAL A 112 -6.71 17.37 -12.08
CA VAL A 112 -5.95 18.20 -11.16
C VAL A 112 -5.29 17.36 -10.07
N GLU A 113 -6.04 16.44 -9.44
CA GLU A 113 -5.47 15.50 -8.46
C GLU A 113 -4.33 14.66 -9.06
N ARG A 114 -4.49 14.19 -10.30
CA ARG A 114 -3.47 13.37 -10.98
C ARG A 114 -2.21 14.18 -11.27
N GLU A 115 -2.36 15.40 -11.75
CA GLU A 115 -1.24 16.31 -11.97
C GLU A 115 -0.52 16.64 -10.68
N GLN A 116 -1.24 16.95 -9.60
CA GLN A 116 -0.64 17.21 -8.30
C GLN A 116 0.13 16.00 -7.78
N LYS A 117 -0.46 14.80 -7.87
CA LYS A 117 0.21 13.54 -7.51
C LYS A 117 1.48 13.32 -8.36
N ALA A 118 1.43 13.60 -9.67
CA ALA A 118 2.59 13.49 -10.56
C ALA A 118 3.68 14.53 -10.24
N LYS A 119 3.31 15.79 -9.99
CA LYS A 119 4.23 16.87 -9.58
C LYS A 119 4.93 16.51 -8.26
N LYS A 120 4.17 16.07 -7.24
CA LYS A 120 4.70 15.65 -5.95
C LYS A 120 5.63 14.42 -6.07
N ALA A 121 5.27 13.44 -6.89
CA ALA A 121 6.12 12.29 -7.15
C ALA A 121 7.44 12.68 -7.86
N ALA A 122 7.37 13.59 -8.84
CA ALA A 122 8.54 14.11 -9.52
C ALA A 122 9.46 14.89 -8.57
N GLU A 123 8.89 15.72 -7.70
CA GLU A 123 9.63 16.46 -6.67
C GLU A 123 10.33 15.52 -5.69
N PHE A 124 9.60 14.53 -5.16
CA PHE A 124 10.18 13.51 -4.28
C PHE A 124 11.32 12.73 -4.95
N SER A 125 11.21 12.44 -6.25
CA SER A 125 12.29 11.78 -6.99
C SER A 125 13.53 12.68 -7.15
N LYS A 126 13.36 14.00 -7.25
CA LYS A 126 14.46 14.97 -7.33
C LYS A 126 15.18 15.11 -5.98
N SER A 127 14.44 15.15 -4.87
CA SER A 127 15.04 15.23 -3.53
C SER A 127 15.81 13.96 -3.17
N ASN A 128 15.31 12.77 -3.56
CA ASN A 128 16.01 11.50 -3.33
C ASN A 128 17.33 11.40 -4.14
N ARG A 129 17.34 11.88 -5.39
CA ARG A 129 18.57 11.96 -6.20
C ARG A 129 19.64 12.85 -5.56
N ASN A 130 19.24 13.99 -4.99
CA ASN A 130 20.17 14.90 -4.31
C ASN A 130 20.74 14.32 -3.00
N ASN A 131 20.04 13.40 -2.35
CA ASN A 131 20.52 12.72 -1.14
C ASN A 131 21.45 11.53 -1.44
N SER A 132 21.27 10.85 -2.59
CA SER A 132 22.12 9.73 -3.03
C SER A 132 23.57 10.11 -3.40
N GLY A 133 23.92 11.40 -3.36
CA GLY A 133 25.29 11.90 -3.55
C GLY A 133 26.20 11.79 -2.32
N LYS A 134 25.68 11.45 -1.14
CA LYS A 134 26.50 11.14 0.06
C LYS A 134 27.02 9.71 0.00
N SER A 135 27.98 9.51 -0.92
CA SER A 135 28.85 8.35 -0.91
C SER A 135 29.78 8.46 0.31
N TYR A 136 29.53 7.63 1.32
CA TYR A 136 30.56 7.33 2.32
C TYR A 136 31.73 6.69 1.56
N GLY A 137 32.85 7.40 1.49
CA GLY A 137 33.95 7.11 0.57
C GLY A 137 34.44 5.67 0.66
N ALA A 138 34.29 4.93 -0.43
CA ALA A 138 34.95 3.65 -0.64
C ALA A 138 36.48 3.90 -0.77
N LYS A 139 37.25 3.54 0.26
CA LYS A 139 38.70 3.38 0.12
C LYS A 139 38.98 2.15 -0.75
N ARG A 140 39.05 2.35 -2.07
CA ARG A 140 39.69 1.42 -3.00
C ARG A 140 41.20 1.45 -2.77
N GLY A 141 41.72 0.48 -2.00
CA GLY A 141 43.14 0.13 -2.02
C GLY A 141 43.42 -0.68 -3.28
N GLY A 142 44.28 -0.15 -4.16
CA GLY A 142 44.75 -0.84 -5.36
C GLY A 142 45.79 -1.89 -5.01
N TYR A 143 45.68 -3.08 -5.61
CA TYR A 143 46.80 -4.00 -5.77
C TYR A 143 46.89 -4.39 -7.25
N SER A 144 48.04 -4.07 -7.83
CA SER A 144 48.41 -4.34 -9.21
C SER A 144 48.99 -5.75 -9.34
N SER A 145 48.52 -6.49 -10.35
CA SER A 145 49.22 -7.52 -11.14
C SER A 145 50.02 -8.61 -10.41
N ARG A 146 49.57 -9.88 -10.54
CA ARG A 146 50.42 -10.94 -11.14
C ARG A 146 49.61 -12.17 -11.55
N GLN A 147 49.84 -12.55 -12.79
CA GLN A 147 49.44 -13.78 -13.47
C GLN A 147 50.23 -14.97 -12.91
N GLU A 148 49.58 -16.11 -12.65
CA GLU A 148 50.05 -17.46 -13.02
C GLU A 148 49.07 -18.57 -12.58
N ASP A 149 49.12 -19.64 -13.37
CA ASP A 149 48.31 -20.85 -13.46
C ASP A 149 48.04 -21.65 -12.18
N ALA A 150 46.86 -22.29 -12.10
CA ALA A 150 46.73 -23.76 -12.14
C ALA A 150 45.35 -24.24 -11.62
N ARG A 151 44.62 -24.90 -12.53
CA ARG A 151 43.93 -26.20 -12.42
C ARG A 151 43.15 -26.57 -11.14
N ASP A 152 41.92 -27.00 -11.43
CA ASP A 152 41.26 -28.20 -10.88
C ASP A 152 40.29 -28.08 -9.69
N LYS A 153 39.08 -28.59 -9.98
CA LYS A 153 38.06 -29.21 -9.11
C LYS A 153 37.05 -28.33 -8.39
N GLN A 154 35.90 -28.23 -9.06
CA GLN A 154 34.60 -28.77 -8.61
C GLN A 154 34.55 -29.50 -7.26
N ASP A 155 33.37 -29.35 -6.64
CA ASP A 155 32.83 -30.06 -5.48
C ASP A 155 33.30 -29.54 -4.12
N ARG A 156 32.35 -29.00 -3.35
CA ARG A 156 31.69 -29.78 -2.28
C ARG A 156 30.89 -28.86 -1.38
N TRP A 157 29.58 -28.85 -1.59
CA TRP A 157 28.59 -28.40 -0.61
C TRP A 157 28.59 -29.40 0.57
N LYS A 158 28.45 -28.87 1.80
CA LYS A 158 28.43 -29.51 3.14
C LYS A 158 29.84 -29.69 3.75
N SER A 159 30.07 -29.47 5.04
CA SER A 159 29.17 -29.56 6.19
C SER A 159 29.82 -28.95 7.46
N GLU A 160 28.97 -28.53 8.40
CA GLU A 160 29.09 -28.77 9.85
C GLU A 160 30.02 -27.89 10.73
N ARG A 161 29.40 -27.21 11.72
CA ARG A 161 29.55 -27.39 13.20
C ARG A 161 30.82 -26.73 13.77
N LYS A 162 30.89 -26.15 14.96
CA LYS A 162 30.01 -25.95 16.12
C LYS A 162 30.77 -24.99 17.07
N THR A 163 30.03 -24.20 17.85
CA THR A 163 30.28 -23.77 19.25
C THR A 163 31.62 -23.14 19.66
N SER A 164 31.54 -21.97 20.30
CA SER A 164 31.85 -21.85 21.74
C SER A 164 31.45 -20.47 22.27
N ALA A 165 30.96 -20.46 23.51
CA ALA A 165 30.48 -19.32 24.26
C ALA A 165 31.62 -18.62 25.02
N SER A 166 31.47 -17.33 25.29
CA SER A 166 31.76 -16.75 26.61
C SER A 166 31.21 -15.33 26.72
N GLN A 167 30.61 -15.08 27.88
CA GLN A 167 29.97 -13.85 28.31
C GLN A 167 31.02 -12.83 28.78
N SER A 168 30.77 -11.54 28.63
CA SER A 168 31.19 -10.56 29.62
C SER A 168 30.20 -9.39 29.67
N SER A 169 29.82 -9.05 30.89
CA SER A 169 28.90 -8.02 31.32
C SER A 169 29.57 -6.65 31.35
N SER A 170 28.90 -5.62 30.85
CA SER A 170 28.92 -4.28 31.46
C SER A 170 27.66 -3.53 31.06
N SER A 171 26.95 -3.09 32.07
CA SER A 171 25.75 -2.29 32.05
C SER A 171 26.12 -0.82 31.83
N ASP A 172 25.57 -0.20 30.78
CA ASP A 172 25.28 1.24 30.73
C ASP A 172 24.06 1.42 29.84
N ASN A 173 22.95 1.85 30.45
CA ASN A 173 21.71 2.16 29.76
C ASN A 173 21.79 3.58 29.20
N ASP A 174 21.80 3.71 27.88
CA ASP A 174 21.48 4.95 27.17
C ASP A 174 20.68 4.57 25.91
N ASP A 175 19.37 4.35 26.10
CA ASP A 175 18.43 4.03 25.01
C ASP A 175 17.96 5.32 24.31
N ASP A 176 18.73 5.82 23.34
CA ASP A 176 18.22 6.68 22.27
C ASP A 176 17.85 5.83 21.04
N PRO A 177 16.56 5.64 20.72
CA PRO A 177 16.12 4.73 19.66
C PRO A 177 16.49 5.20 18.24
N TRP A 178 17.07 6.39 18.06
CA TRP A 178 17.36 6.97 16.72
C TRP A 178 18.84 7.26 16.42
N ALA A 179 19.77 6.92 17.31
CA ALA A 179 21.20 7.19 17.08
C ALA A 179 21.80 6.50 15.83
N LYS A 180 21.17 5.43 15.32
CA LYS A 180 21.69 4.61 14.21
C LYS A 180 21.52 5.20 12.80
N TRP A 181 20.79 6.32 12.65
CA TRP A 181 20.54 6.95 11.35
C TRP A 181 21.49 8.11 11.02
N ARG A 182 22.43 8.42 11.92
CA ARG A 182 23.46 9.45 11.73
C ARG A 182 24.85 8.82 11.59
N LYS A 183 25.14 8.18 10.46
CA LYS A 183 26.45 8.35 9.81
C LYS A 183 26.47 7.91 8.37
#